data_AF-A0A1M6IVG9-F1
#
_entry.id   AF-A0A1M6IVG9-F1
#
_cell.length_a   1.000
_cell.length_b   1.000
_cell.length_c   1.000
_cell.angle_alpha   90.00
_cell.angle_beta   90.00
_cell.angle_gamma   90.00
#
_symmetry.space_group_name_H-M   'P 1'
#
loop_
_entity.id
_entity.type
_entity.pdbx_description
1 polymer ?
#
loop_
_entity_poly.entity_id
_entity_poly.type
_entity_poly.pdbx_seq_one_letter_code
_entity_poly.pdbx_strand_id
1 'polypeptide(L)'
;MKLTKEEDQVICKFLKIVAEEGGKEMLKLMQFVLMKLSEEAIQMNAAEVVLSQVLNYKGEKYNTRMVIQYSKVGEKTLEERAYEIADRMLLSGSGNCDLREELKKAVLAGYNLYNEDFDDEV
;
A
#
# COMPACT_ATOMS: atom_id res chain seq x y z
N MET A 1 3.85 -8.95 5.14
CA MET A 1 4.92 -9.53 4.30
C MET A 1 6.20 -9.53 5.14
N LYS A 2 6.90 -10.66 5.29
CA LYS A 2 8.24 -10.66 5.92
C LYS A 2 9.24 -10.28 4.82
N LEU A 3 10.02 -9.23 5.06
CA LEU A 3 11.11 -8.82 4.18
C LEU A 3 12.13 -9.96 4.05
N THR A 4 12.71 -10.11 2.87
CA THR A 4 13.90 -10.94 2.69
C THR A 4 15.06 -10.36 3.50
N LYS A 5 16.07 -11.18 3.80
CA LYS A 5 17.27 -10.72 4.55
C LYS A 5 17.98 -9.54 3.89
N GLU A 6 17.92 -9.45 2.56
CA GLU A 6 18.56 -8.39 1.79
C GLU A 6 17.76 -7.08 1.86
N GLU A 7 16.43 -7.15 1.74
CA GLU A 7 15.54 -5.98 1.91
C GLU A 7 15.61 -5.42 3.34
N ASP A 8 15.67 -6.30 4.35
CA ASP A 8 15.80 -5.92 5.75
C ASP A 8 17.11 -5.15 6.02
N GLN A 9 18.22 -5.59 5.40
CA GLN A 9 19.50 -4.87 5.47
C GLN A 9 19.45 -3.48 4.82
N VAL A 10 18.74 -3.33 3.71
CA VAL A 10 18.60 -2.03 3.02
C VAL A 10 17.78 -1.06 3.88
N ILE A 11 16.66 -1.51 4.45
CA ILE A 11 15.84 -0.67 5.34
C ILE A 11 16.61 -0.31 6.61
N CYS A 12 17.32 -1.26 7.22
CA CYS A 12 18.13 -0.98 8.40
C CYS A 12 19.25 0.03 8.10
N LYS A 13 19.91 -0.07 6.94
CA LYS A 13 20.90 0.92 6.50
C LYS A 13 20.26 2.30 6.30
N PHE A 14 19.10 2.37 5.65
CA PHE A 14 18.37 3.62 5.46
C PHE A 14 17.98 4.26 6.80
N LEU A 15 17.39 3.51 7.72
CA LEU A 15 17.02 4.02 9.05
C LEU A 15 18.25 4.47 9.85
N LYS A 16 19.37 3.77 9.71
CA LYS A 16 20.63 4.17 10.31
C LYS A 16 21.14 5.50 9.73
N ILE A 17 21.12 5.66 8.40
CA ILE A 17 21.47 6.92 7.72
C ILE A 17 20.55 8.05 8.20
N VAL A 18 19.23 7.82 8.25
CA VAL A 18 18.27 8.83 8.75
C VAL A 18 18.58 9.25 10.18
N ALA A 19 18.92 8.30 11.06
CA ALA A 19 19.27 8.58 12.45
C ALA A 19 20.64 9.29 12.60
N GLU A 20 21.61 8.98 11.73
CA GLU A 20 22.96 9.54 11.76
C GLU A 20 23.03 10.94 11.11
N GLU A 21 22.37 11.14 9.96
CA GLU A 21 22.38 12.40 9.21
C GLU A 21 21.29 13.37 9.68
N GLY A 22 20.08 12.88 9.96
CA GLY A 22 18.91 13.67 10.35
C GLY A 22 18.65 13.74 11.86
N GLY A 23 19.43 13.02 12.66
CA GLY A 23 19.27 12.95 14.11
C GLY A 23 18.02 12.18 14.57
N LYS A 24 17.79 12.17 15.88
CA LYS A 24 16.65 11.46 16.49
C LYS A 24 15.31 12.12 16.16
N GLU A 25 15.34 13.40 15.86
CA GLU A 25 14.20 14.26 15.55
C GLU A 25 13.55 13.85 14.23
N MET A 26 14.35 13.57 13.19
CA MET A 26 13.84 13.13 11.90
C MET A 26 13.12 11.77 11.99
N LEU A 27 13.69 10.83 12.76
CA LEU A 27 13.06 9.54 13.00
C LEU A 27 11.71 9.71 13.74
N LYS A 28 11.66 10.58 14.75
CA LYS A 28 10.41 10.91 15.46
C LYS A 28 9.37 11.55 14.54
N LEU A 29 9.79 12.42 13.64
CA LEU A 29 8.88 13.04 12.66
C LEU A 29 8.27 11.99 11.73
N MET A 30 9.08 11.07 11.19
CA MET A 30 8.58 9.98 10.36
C MET A 30 7.58 9.08 11.10
N GLN A 31 7.86 8.75 12.36
CA GLN A 31 6.95 7.99 13.21
C GLN A 31 5.64 8.75 13.47
N PHE A 32 5.73 10.06 13.72
CA PHE A 32 4.56 10.91 13.92
C PHE A 32 3.66 10.96 12.69
N VAL A 33 4.24 11.13 11.49
CA VAL A 33 3.49 11.14 10.23
C VAL A 33 2.78 9.80 10.00
N LEU A 34 3.49 8.67 10.18
CA LEU A 34 2.91 7.33 10.07
C LEU A 34 1.73 7.16 11.03
N MET A 35 1.90 7.55 12.29
CA MET A 35 0.85 7.46 13.32
C MET A 35 -0.38 8.27 12.91
N LYS A 36 -0.23 9.54 12.53
CA LYS A 36 -1.35 10.42 12.19
C LYS A 36 -2.14 9.92 10.99
N LEU A 37 -1.46 9.54 9.92
CA LEU A 37 -2.12 9.01 8.73
C LEU A 37 -2.82 7.66 9.01
N SER A 38 -2.26 6.84 9.90
CA SER A 38 -2.90 5.59 10.31
C SER A 38 -4.18 5.85 11.11
N GLU A 39 -4.16 6.82 12.04
CA GLU A 39 -5.35 7.22 12.81
C GLU A 39 -6.48 7.70 11.90
N GLU A 40 -6.17 8.57 10.94
CA GLU A 40 -7.14 9.07 9.94
C GLU A 40 -7.67 7.94 9.06
N ALA A 41 -6.81 7.05 8.57
CA ALA A 41 -7.22 5.89 7.78
C ALA A 41 -8.24 5.03 8.56
N ILE A 42 -7.97 4.76 9.84
CA ILE A 42 -8.85 4.01 10.73
C ILE A 42 -10.19 4.73 10.92
N GLN A 43 -10.15 6.04 11.18
CA GLN A 43 -11.35 6.85 11.41
C GLN A 43 -12.25 6.91 10.18
N MET A 44 -11.66 7.00 8.99
CA MET A 44 -12.36 7.00 7.71
C MET A 44 -12.83 5.61 7.27
N ASN A 45 -12.39 4.54 7.95
CA ASN A 45 -12.55 3.15 7.51
C ASN A 45 -11.99 2.93 6.08
N ALA A 46 -10.88 3.58 5.77
CA ALA A 46 -10.18 3.45 4.50
C ALA A 46 -9.15 2.33 4.59
N ALA A 47 -9.18 1.35 3.68
CA ALA A 47 -8.22 0.25 3.70
C ALA A 47 -6.77 0.72 3.46
N GLU A 48 -6.61 1.86 2.77
CA GLU A 48 -5.33 2.43 2.38
C GLU A 48 -5.43 3.96 2.34
N VAL A 49 -4.33 4.64 2.71
CA VAL A 49 -4.12 6.07 2.48
C VAL A 49 -2.80 6.25 1.75
N VAL A 50 -2.82 7.08 0.70
CA VAL A 50 -1.66 7.33 -0.16
C VAL A 50 -1.31 8.81 -0.15
N LEU A 51 -0.03 9.11 0.12
CA LEU A 51 0.54 10.44 -0.12
C LEU A 51 1.40 10.39 -1.38
N SER A 52 1.00 11.17 -2.37
CA SER A 52 1.68 11.27 -3.66
C SER A 52 2.40 12.61 -3.79
N GLN A 53 3.61 12.60 -4.34
CA GLN A 53 4.35 13.81 -4.69
C GLN A 53 5.22 13.61 -5.93
N VAL A 54 5.51 14.70 -6.63
CA VAL A 54 6.50 14.74 -7.70
C VAL A 54 7.86 15.13 -7.11
N LEU A 55 8.86 14.26 -7.28
CA LEU A 55 10.23 14.49 -6.83
C LEU A 55 11.14 14.73 -8.02
N ASN A 56 11.90 15.83 -8.01
CA ASN A 56 12.99 16.04 -8.94
C ASN A 56 14.26 15.39 -8.39
N TYR A 57 14.83 14.41 -9.10
CA TYR A 57 16.07 13.76 -8.71
C TYR A 57 17.01 13.66 -9.91
N LYS A 58 18.21 14.26 -9.78
CA LYS A 58 19.25 14.30 -10.84
C LYS A 58 18.75 14.83 -12.20
N GLY A 59 17.84 15.80 -12.19
CA GLY A 59 17.30 16.44 -13.39
C GLY A 59 16.05 15.77 -13.97
N GLU A 60 15.69 14.59 -13.48
CA GLU A 60 14.50 13.85 -13.90
C GLU A 60 13.36 13.98 -12.87
N LYS A 61 12.12 13.93 -13.35
CA LYS A 61 10.90 13.96 -12.53
C LYS A 61 10.43 12.54 -12.26
N TYR A 62 10.18 12.25 -10.99
CA TYR A 62 9.64 10.97 -10.54
C TYR A 62 8.36 11.18 -9.75
N ASN A 63 7.32 10.44 -10.08
CA ASN A 63 6.15 10.29 -9.22
C ASN A 63 6.52 9.33 -8.09
N THR A 64 6.40 9.81 -6.85
CA THR A 64 6.73 9.04 -5.66
C THR A 64 5.51 8.98 -4.75
N ARG A 65 5.28 7.81 -4.15
CA ARG A 65 4.14 7.58 -3.27
C ARG A 65 4.58 6.94 -1.96
N MET A 66 3.94 7.35 -0.87
CA MET A 66 4.00 6.70 0.42
C MET A 66 2.63 6.12 0.72
N VAL A 67 2.58 4.82 0.99
CA VAL A 67 1.34 4.08 1.21
C VAL A 67 1.26 3.62 2.65
N ILE A 68 0.11 3.83 3.30
CA ILE A 68 -0.17 3.37 4.65
C ILE A 68 -1.37 2.45 4.61
N GLN A 69 -1.18 1.26 5.16
CA GLN A 69 -2.19 0.24 5.32
C GLN A 69 -2.22 -0.16 6.80
N TYR A 70 -3.41 -0.38 7.33
CA TYR A 70 -3.58 -0.88 8.68
C TYR A 70 -4.42 -2.16 8.68
N SER A 71 -4.20 -2.97 9.70
CA SER A 71 -5.08 -4.08 10.04
C SER A 71 -5.25 -4.13 11.55
N LYS A 72 -6.41 -4.59 11.99
CA LYS A 72 -6.65 -4.78 13.41
C LYS A 72 -5.89 -6.02 13.88
N VAL A 73 -5.17 -5.90 14.99
CA VAL A 73 -4.46 -7.03 15.59
C VAL A 73 -5.47 -8.12 15.97
N GLY A 74 -5.26 -9.34 15.47
CA GLY A 74 -6.14 -10.49 15.71
C GLY A 74 -7.30 -10.64 14.74
N GLU A 75 -7.39 -9.82 13.69
CA GLU A 75 -8.27 -10.12 12.56
C GLU A 75 -7.68 -11.18 11.63
N LYS A 76 -8.56 -11.73 10.78
CA LYS A 76 -8.22 -12.67 9.72
C LYS A 76 -6.99 -12.18 8.95
N THR A 77 -6.05 -13.08 8.75
CA THR A 77 -4.85 -12.86 7.94
C THR A 77 -5.23 -12.35 6.55
N LEU A 78 -4.29 -11.68 5.87
CA LEU A 78 -4.47 -11.26 4.47
C LEU A 78 -4.89 -12.45 3.59
N GLU A 79 -4.30 -13.62 3.85
CA GLU A 79 -4.60 -14.86 3.15
C GLU A 79 -6.04 -15.33 3.40
N GLU A 80 -6.49 -15.33 4.66
CA GLU A 80 -7.89 -15.66 4.98
C GLU A 80 -8.88 -14.69 4.36
N ARG A 81 -8.59 -13.38 4.36
CA ARG A 81 -9.43 -12.39 3.66
C ARG A 81 -9.41 -12.61 2.14
N ALA A 82 -8.26 -12.94 1.55
CA ALA A 82 -8.16 -13.24 0.13
C ALA A 82 -8.96 -14.50 -0.24
N TYR A 83 -8.87 -15.55 0.58
CA TYR A 83 -9.69 -16.76 0.43
C TYR A 83 -11.18 -16.45 0.51
N GLU A 84 -11.63 -15.63 1.46
CA GLU A 84 -13.05 -15.26 1.56
C GLU A 84 -13.56 -14.43 0.39
N ILE A 85 -12.71 -13.57 -0.17
CA ILE A 85 -13.05 -12.79 -1.37
C ILE A 85 -13.11 -13.73 -2.57
N ALA A 86 -12.14 -14.63 -2.73
CA ALA A 86 -12.12 -15.64 -3.78
C ALA A 86 -13.34 -16.58 -3.70
N ASP A 87 -13.66 -17.08 -2.51
CA ASP A 87 -14.84 -17.92 -2.27
C ASP A 87 -16.13 -17.17 -2.57
N ARG A 88 -16.24 -15.89 -2.19
CA ARG A 88 -17.39 -15.06 -2.58
C ARG A 88 -17.49 -14.89 -4.09
N MET A 89 -16.37 -14.65 -4.79
CA MET A 89 -16.36 -14.53 -6.25
C MET A 89 -16.80 -15.84 -6.92
N LEU A 90 -16.31 -16.99 -6.42
CA LEU A 90 -16.67 -18.33 -6.89
C LEU A 90 -18.16 -18.66 -6.63
N LEU A 91 -18.69 -18.31 -5.46
CA LEU A 91 -20.10 -18.52 -5.10
C LEU A 91 -21.05 -17.61 -5.89
N SER A 92 -20.61 -16.38 -6.16
CA SER A 92 -21.36 -15.41 -6.99
C SER A 92 -21.38 -15.82 -8.47
N GLY A 93 -20.45 -16.67 -8.90
CA GLY A 93 -20.36 -17.22 -10.26
C GLY A 93 -21.28 -18.41 -10.56
N SER A 94 -22.32 -18.67 -9.75
CA SER A 94 -23.23 -19.83 -9.89
C SER A 94 -24.17 -19.80 -11.11
N GLY A 95 -23.99 -18.86 -12.05
CA GLY A 95 -24.68 -18.85 -13.33
C GLY A 95 -23.80 -18.28 -14.43
N ASN A 96 -23.32 -19.16 -15.34
CA ASN A 96 -22.67 -18.82 -16.62
C ASN A 96 -21.68 -17.63 -16.56
N CYS A 97 -20.85 -17.59 -15.52
CA CYS A 97 -19.90 -16.51 -15.28
C CYS A 97 -18.52 -16.91 -15.83
N ASP A 98 -17.97 -16.12 -16.75
CA ASP A 98 -16.58 -16.27 -17.18
C ASP A 98 -15.66 -15.77 -16.07
N LEU A 99 -15.26 -16.70 -15.20
CA LEU A 99 -14.33 -16.49 -14.09
C LEU A 99 -13.06 -15.75 -14.54
N ARG A 100 -12.60 -15.96 -15.78
CA ARG A 100 -11.40 -15.26 -16.30
C ARG A 100 -11.67 -13.78 -16.48
N GLU A 101 -12.82 -13.38 -17.01
CA GLU A 101 -13.18 -11.97 -17.17
C GLU A 101 -13.44 -11.30 -15.82
N GLU A 102 -14.03 -11.99 -14.84
CA GLU A 102 -14.19 -11.43 -13.49
C GLU A 102 -12.84 -11.29 -12.75
N LEU A 103 -11.93 -12.27 -12.88
CA LEU A 103 -10.57 -12.14 -12.37
C LEU A 103 -9.81 -11.00 -13.04
N LYS A 104 -9.96 -10.83 -14.36
CA LYS A 104 -9.38 -9.71 -15.10
C LYS A 104 -9.94 -8.38 -14.62
N LYS A 105 -11.24 -8.25 -14.36
CA LYS A 105 -11.83 -7.05 -13.76
C LYS A 105 -11.33 -6.81 -12.34
N ALA A 106 -11.19 -7.85 -11.52
CA ALA A 106 -10.65 -7.72 -10.16
C ALA A 106 -9.18 -7.31 -10.16
N VAL A 107 -8.37 -7.87 -11.06
CA VAL A 107 -6.98 -7.48 -11.28
C VAL A 107 -6.91 -6.06 -11.82
N LEU A 108 -7.75 -5.69 -12.78
CA LEU A 108 -7.80 -4.32 -13.31
C LEU A 108 -8.31 -3.32 -12.27
N ALA A 109 -9.24 -3.66 -11.39
CA ALA A 109 -9.67 -2.80 -10.30
C ALA A 109 -8.56 -2.66 -9.25
N GLY A 110 -7.91 -3.76 -8.88
CA GLY A 110 -6.74 -3.76 -8.01
C GLY A 110 -5.55 -2.99 -8.60
N TYR A 111 -5.39 -3.03 -9.92
CA TYR A 111 -4.34 -2.32 -10.67
C TYR A 111 -4.74 -0.86 -10.95
N ASN A 112 -6.02 -0.55 -11.18
CA ASN A 112 -6.56 0.80 -11.35
C ASN A 112 -6.55 1.58 -10.04
N LEU A 113 -6.66 0.92 -8.88
CA LEU A 113 -6.33 1.57 -7.60
C LEU A 113 -4.88 2.10 -7.57
N TYR A 114 -3.96 1.55 -8.39
CA TYR A 114 -2.61 2.10 -8.60
C TYR A 114 -2.49 3.02 -9.82
N ASN A 115 -3.38 2.90 -10.81
CA ASN A 115 -3.34 3.61 -12.10
C ASN A 115 -4.20 4.88 -12.20
N GLU A 116 -5.27 5.05 -11.40
CA GLU A 116 -6.14 6.24 -11.43
C GLU A 116 -5.40 7.56 -11.09
N ASP A 117 -4.15 7.49 -10.63
CA ASP A 117 -3.26 8.63 -10.37
C ASP A 117 -2.24 8.88 -11.51
N PHE A 118 -2.33 8.17 -12.65
CA PHE A 118 -1.43 8.30 -13.81
C PHE A 118 -2.15 8.68 -15.11
N ASP A 119 -3.48 8.78 -15.11
CA ASP A 119 -4.18 9.46 -16.19
C ASP A 119 -4.03 10.97 -15.97
N ASP A 120 -3.07 11.56 -16.67
CA ASP A 120 -3.08 13.00 -16.92
C ASP A 120 -4.45 13.34 -17.54
N GLU A 121 -5.26 14.14 -16.85
CA GLU A 121 -6.40 14.79 -17.47
C GLU A 121 -5.91 15.52 -18.73
N VAL A 122 -6.38 15.08 -19.89
CA VAL A 122 -6.19 15.73 -21.20
C VAL A 122 -6.98 17.02 -21.26
#